data_AF-A0A5D4HYU8-F1
#
_entry.id   AF-A0A5D4HYU8-F1
#
_cell.length_a   1.000
_cell.length_b   1.000
_cell.length_c   1.000
_cell.angle_alpha   90.00
_cell.angle_beta   90.00
_cell.angle_gamma   90.00
#
_symmetry.space_group_name_H-M   'P 1'
#
loop_
_entity.id
_entity.type
_entity.pdbx_description
1 polymer ?
#
loop_
_entity_poly.entity_id
_entity_poly.type
_entity_poly.pdbx_seq_one_letter_code
_entity_poly.pdbx_strand_id
1 'polypeptide(L)'
;MDGRDLVRRVRLVGSVRGLRTVRSAWRRRAADAAALPARGAERARVPGVATGAEPGPGGGVVRFARSELRIRVSVGGAVFWAWDGAEPLPSYAVAGEAPAPDERAVLEPGKDGGWQVVAERLTVEVSRTGAVELRTPGGVLLRRELPPRWWEPEGDGPVRWVQRSEVPADARF
;
A
#
# COMPACT_ATOMS: atom_id res chain seq x y z
N MET A 1 -40.32 3.80 -7.54
CA MET A 1 -39.73 2.56 -8.09
C MET A 1 -40.88 1.66 -8.52
N ASP A 2 -40.95 1.31 -9.80
CA ASP A 2 -42.17 0.77 -10.44
C ASP A 2 -42.01 -0.73 -10.75
N GLY A 3 -43.04 -1.52 -10.44
CA GLY A 3 -43.01 -2.99 -10.39
C GLY A 3 -42.75 -3.68 -11.75
N ARG A 4 -42.91 -2.95 -12.86
CA ARG A 4 -42.62 -3.46 -14.23
C ARG A 4 -41.13 -3.68 -14.50
N ASP A 5 -40.25 -2.97 -13.81
CA ASP A 5 -38.80 -3.06 -14.03
C ASP A 5 -38.18 -4.30 -13.37
N LEU A 6 -38.87 -4.86 -12.36
CA LEU A 6 -38.48 -6.10 -11.69
C LEU A 6 -38.76 -7.32 -12.58
N VAL A 7 -39.90 -7.34 -13.26
CA VAL A 7 -40.32 -8.48 -14.12
C VAL A 7 -39.41 -8.64 -15.33
N ARG A 8 -38.84 -7.54 -15.84
CA ARG A 8 -37.88 -7.57 -16.95
C ARG A 8 -36.51 -8.13 -16.54
N ARG A 9 -36.09 -7.95 -15.28
CA ARG A 9 -34.84 -8.53 -14.75
C ARG A 9 -34.96 -10.03 -14.47
N VAL A 10 -36.14 -10.51 -14.07
CA VAL A 10 -36.38 -11.95 -13.83
C VAL A 10 -36.41 -12.76 -15.13
N ARG A 11 -36.94 -12.22 -16.24
CA ARG A 11 -36.98 -12.94 -17.54
C ARG A 11 -35.62 -13.19 -18.18
N LEU A 12 -34.58 -12.42 -17.84
CA LEU A 12 -33.23 -12.61 -18.38
C LEU A 12 -32.51 -13.82 -17.78
N VAL A 13 -32.84 -14.20 -16.54
CA VAL A 13 -32.28 -15.36 -15.82
C VAL A 13 -32.85 -16.68 -16.35
N GLY A 14 -34.04 -16.68 -16.96
CA GLY A 14 -34.69 -17.87 -17.53
C GLY A 14 -34.51 -18.07 -19.04
N SER A 15 -33.77 -17.20 -19.73
CA SER A 15 -33.56 -17.33 -21.18
C SER A 15 -32.36 -18.24 -21.50
N VAL A 16 -32.43 -19.00 -22.61
CA VAL A 16 -31.31 -19.83 -23.11
C VAL A 16 -30.02 -19.01 -23.26
N ARG A 17 -30.15 -17.72 -23.61
CA ARG A 17 -29.03 -16.78 -23.73
C ARG A 17 -28.44 -16.38 -22.37
N GLY A 18 -29.27 -16.17 -21.34
CA GLY A 18 -28.85 -15.92 -19.96
C GLY A 18 -28.15 -17.11 -19.33
N LEU A 19 -28.69 -18.32 -19.51
CA LEU A 19 -28.06 -19.58 -19.07
C LEU A 19 -26.70 -19.81 -19.73
N ARG A 20 -26.56 -19.48 -21.03
CA ARG A 20 -25.27 -19.56 -21.73
C ARG A 20 -24.24 -18.57 -21.20
N THR A 21 -24.65 -17.36 -20.80
CA THR A 21 -23.78 -16.37 -20.17
C THR A 21 -23.34 -16.78 -18.77
N VAL A 22 -24.25 -17.32 -17.95
CA VAL A 22 -23.91 -17.87 -16.63
C VAL A 22 -22.97 -19.07 -16.78
N ARG A 23 -23.26 -19.98 -17.72
CA ARG A 23 -22.39 -21.14 -17.99
C ARG A 23 -21.04 -20.74 -18.55
N SER A 24 -20.94 -19.69 -19.37
CA SER A 24 -19.65 -19.19 -19.87
C SER A 24 -18.86 -18.48 -18.77
N ALA A 25 -19.52 -17.69 -17.91
CA ALA A 25 -18.89 -17.09 -16.74
C ALA A 25 -18.39 -18.15 -15.75
N TRP A 26 -19.17 -19.21 -15.51
CA TRP A 26 -18.79 -20.31 -14.64
C TRP A 26 -17.64 -21.13 -15.22
N ARG A 27 -17.68 -21.44 -16.53
CA ARG A 27 -16.55 -22.10 -17.22
C ARG A 27 -15.28 -21.28 -17.22
N ARG A 28 -15.36 -19.96 -17.44
CA ARG A 28 -14.21 -19.06 -17.33
C ARG A 28 -13.67 -19.05 -15.92
N ARG A 29 -14.53 -18.88 -14.92
CA ARG A 29 -14.11 -18.92 -13.50
C ARG A 29 -13.47 -20.26 -13.11
N ALA A 30 -13.97 -21.37 -13.64
CA ALA A 30 -13.38 -22.69 -13.42
C ALA A 30 -12.05 -22.86 -14.15
N ALA A 31 -11.92 -22.37 -15.39
CA ALA A 31 -10.67 -22.38 -16.14
C ALA A 31 -9.60 -21.50 -15.49
N ASP A 32 -9.98 -20.29 -15.04
CA ASP A 32 -9.10 -19.38 -14.31
C ASP A 32 -8.68 -20.00 -12.97
N ALA A 33 -9.60 -20.67 -12.26
CA ALA A 33 -9.28 -21.36 -11.01
C ALA A 33 -8.38 -22.59 -11.21
N ALA A 34 -8.49 -23.30 -12.34
CA ALA A 34 -7.63 -24.44 -12.68
C ALA A 34 -6.24 -24.01 -13.20
N ALA A 35 -6.15 -22.83 -13.82
CA ALA A 35 -4.89 -22.26 -14.30
C ALA A 35 -4.08 -21.56 -13.19
N LEU A 36 -4.72 -21.25 -12.05
CA LEU A 36 -4.05 -20.67 -10.89
C LEU A 36 -3.64 -21.78 -9.91
N PRO A 37 -2.42 -21.75 -9.35
CA PRO A 37 -2.01 -22.69 -8.33
C PRO A 37 -3.00 -22.66 -7.15
N ALA A 38 -3.30 -23.84 -6.61
CA ALA A 38 -4.21 -23.98 -5.48
C ALA A 38 -3.71 -23.13 -4.31
N ARG A 39 -4.58 -22.27 -3.78
CA ARG A 39 -4.26 -21.42 -2.63
C ARG A 39 -4.16 -22.31 -1.38
N GLY A 40 -2.96 -22.41 -0.82
CA GLY A 40 -2.73 -23.04 0.48
C GLY A 40 -3.20 -22.17 1.63
N ALA A 41 -2.96 -22.64 2.86
CA ALA A 41 -3.14 -21.81 4.03
C ALA A 41 -2.19 -20.61 3.99
N GLU A 42 -2.70 -19.44 4.38
CA GLU A 42 -1.98 -18.17 4.38
C GLU A 42 -2.08 -17.51 5.75
N ARG A 43 -0.97 -16.95 6.24
CA ARG A 43 -0.91 -16.15 7.46
C ARG A 43 -0.99 -14.67 7.10
N ALA A 44 -1.97 -13.98 7.67
CA ALA A 44 -2.05 -12.53 7.57
C ALA A 44 -0.98 -11.86 8.45
N ARG A 45 -0.17 -10.98 7.87
CA ARG A 45 0.81 -10.17 8.59
C ARG A 45 0.51 -8.68 8.40
N VAL A 46 0.72 -7.92 9.47
CA VAL A 46 0.72 -6.45 9.50
C VAL A 46 1.95 -5.99 10.29
N PRO A 47 2.41 -4.73 10.13
CA PRO A 47 3.67 -4.28 10.74
C PRO A 47 3.77 -4.54 12.23
N GLY A 48 2.67 -4.29 12.96
CA GLY A 48 2.66 -4.33 14.42
C GLY A 48 3.02 -2.97 15.02
N VAL A 49 3.36 -2.95 16.30
CA VAL A 49 3.73 -1.73 17.03
C VAL A 49 5.19 -1.38 16.73
N ALA A 50 5.48 -0.09 16.55
CA ALA A 50 6.83 0.43 16.41
C ALA A 50 7.67 0.10 17.66
N THR A 51 8.86 -0.45 17.46
CA THR A 51 9.78 -0.89 18.51
C THR A 51 11.01 0.00 18.63
N GLY A 52 11.33 0.77 17.59
CA GLY A 52 12.45 1.70 17.57
C GLY A 52 12.68 2.28 16.18
N ALA A 53 13.71 3.10 16.04
CA ALA A 53 14.11 3.63 14.76
C ALA A 53 15.63 3.86 14.69
N GLU A 54 16.16 3.81 13.47
CA GLU A 54 17.54 4.13 13.13
C GLU A 54 17.55 5.35 12.22
N PRO A 55 17.92 6.53 12.74
CA PRO A 55 18.04 7.74 11.93
C PRO A 55 19.20 7.66 10.93
N GLY A 56 19.02 8.32 9.80
CA GLY A 56 20.04 8.51 8.78
C GLY A 56 19.72 9.71 7.88
N PRO A 57 20.57 10.01 6.88
CA PRO A 57 20.35 11.14 5.98
C PRO A 57 19.02 11.02 5.23
N GLY A 58 18.21 12.09 5.27
CA GLY A 58 16.89 12.14 4.65
C GLY A 58 15.81 11.37 5.39
N GLY A 59 16.08 10.78 6.55
CA GLY A 59 15.11 9.95 7.26
C GLY A 59 15.77 8.83 8.04
N GLY A 60 15.51 7.58 7.66
CA GLY A 60 15.99 6.41 8.40
C GLY A 60 15.10 5.18 8.25
N VAL A 61 15.23 4.25 9.19
CA VAL A 61 14.44 3.01 9.25
C VAL A 61 13.63 2.97 10.54
N VAL A 62 12.31 2.86 10.43
CA VAL A 62 11.42 2.58 11.58
C VAL A 62 11.23 1.07 11.68
N ARG A 63 11.54 0.51 12.85
CA ARG A 63 11.32 -0.92 13.13
C ARG A 63 9.96 -1.11 13.79
N PHE A 64 9.22 -2.07 13.28
CA PHE A 64 7.99 -2.57 13.87
C PHE A 64 8.21 -4.02 14.34
N ALA A 65 7.30 -4.52 15.17
CA ALA A 65 7.39 -5.88 15.71
C ALA A 65 7.54 -6.98 14.65
N ARG A 66 7.09 -6.76 13.41
CA ARG A 66 7.07 -7.78 12.34
C ARG A 66 7.49 -7.27 10.96
N SER A 67 7.97 -6.04 10.87
CA SER A 67 8.40 -5.44 9.60
C SER A 67 9.30 -4.23 9.86
N GLU A 68 9.92 -3.72 8.81
CA GLU A 68 10.66 -2.45 8.85
C GLU A 68 10.20 -1.52 7.74
N LEU A 69 10.23 -0.21 7.99
CA LEU A 69 9.90 0.84 7.04
C LEU A 69 11.12 1.72 6.85
N ARG A 70 11.70 1.71 5.65
CA ARG A 70 12.72 2.67 5.23
C ARG A 70 12.04 3.93 4.72
N ILE A 71 12.57 5.09 5.09
CA ILE A 71 12.14 6.41 4.59
C ILE A 71 13.38 7.20 4.17
N ARG A 72 13.31 7.82 2.99
CA ARG A 72 14.30 8.77 2.50
C ARG A 72 13.62 9.93 1.79
N VAL A 73 13.82 11.13 2.30
CA VAL A 73 13.46 12.40 1.69
C VAL A 73 14.71 12.96 1.01
N SER A 74 14.59 13.36 -0.25
CA SER A 74 15.66 14.00 -1.00
C SER A 74 15.67 15.52 -0.82
N VAL A 75 16.79 16.16 -1.15
CA VAL A 75 16.91 17.64 -1.18
C VAL A 75 15.83 18.32 -2.03
N GLY A 76 15.29 17.64 -3.04
CA GLY A 76 14.20 18.16 -3.89
C GLY A 76 12.80 18.04 -3.28
N GLY A 77 12.66 17.33 -2.16
CA GLY A 77 11.38 16.96 -1.54
C GLY A 77 10.74 15.70 -2.13
N ALA A 78 11.49 14.88 -2.88
CA ALA A 78 11.01 13.57 -3.30
C ALA A 78 11.10 12.60 -2.13
N VAL A 79 10.06 11.81 -1.89
CA VAL A 79 10.01 10.83 -0.80
C VAL A 79 10.03 9.43 -1.37
N PHE A 80 11.01 8.64 -0.93
CA PHE A 80 11.02 7.20 -1.06
C PHE A 80 10.64 6.56 0.28
N TRP A 81 9.78 5.56 0.25
CA TRP A 81 9.65 4.62 1.35
C TRP A 81 9.48 3.20 0.84
N ALA A 82 9.87 2.25 1.66
CA ALA A 82 9.72 0.84 1.35
C ALA A 82 9.64 -0.01 2.60
N TRP A 83 8.96 -1.15 2.48
CA TRP A 83 8.85 -2.13 3.54
C TRP A 83 9.84 -3.28 3.33
N ASP A 84 10.33 -3.84 4.42
CA ASP A 84 11.13 -5.08 4.48
C ASP A 84 12.37 -5.04 3.56
N GLY A 85 13.23 -4.04 3.76
CA GLY A 85 14.54 -3.97 3.14
C GLY A 85 14.58 -3.52 1.68
N ALA A 86 13.42 -3.34 1.02
CA ALA A 86 13.40 -2.85 -0.36
C ALA A 86 14.09 -1.48 -0.50
N GLU A 87 14.89 -1.36 -1.56
CA GLU A 87 15.71 -0.19 -1.88
C GLU A 87 15.11 0.56 -3.08
N PRO A 88 15.40 1.87 -3.25
CA PRO A 88 14.85 2.65 -4.36
C PRO A 88 15.38 2.22 -5.73
N LEU A 89 16.57 1.60 -5.75
CA LEU A 89 17.23 1.11 -6.96
C LEU A 89 17.76 -0.31 -6.75
N PRO A 90 17.80 -1.13 -7.83
CA PRO A 90 17.37 -0.82 -9.19
C PRO A 90 15.85 -0.80 -9.35
N SER A 91 15.32 0.11 -10.19
CA SER A 91 13.89 0.17 -10.53
C SER A 91 13.71 0.37 -12.03
N TYR A 92 12.85 -0.42 -12.66
CA TYR A 92 12.56 -0.28 -14.10
C TYR A 92 11.85 1.04 -14.45
N ALA A 93 11.24 1.70 -13.45
CA ALA A 93 10.47 2.92 -13.62
C ALA A 93 11.26 4.19 -13.23
N VAL A 94 12.41 4.04 -12.57
CA VAL A 94 13.26 5.16 -12.17
C VAL A 94 14.53 5.11 -13.01
N ALA A 95 14.67 6.05 -13.94
CA ALA A 95 15.87 6.20 -14.73
C ALA A 95 16.94 6.97 -13.93
N GLY A 96 18.19 6.53 -14.02
CA GLY A 96 19.33 7.21 -13.41
C GLY A 96 19.49 6.94 -11.91
N GLU A 97 20.30 7.76 -11.27
CA GLU A 97 20.61 7.65 -9.85
C GLU A 97 19.47 8.17 -8.98
N ALA A 98 19.33 7.60 -7.77
CA ALA A 98 18.37 8.10 -6.80
C ALA A 98 18.80 9.51 -6.35
N PRO A 99 17.88 10.49 -6.26
CA PRO A 99 18.20 11.81 -5.76
C PRO A 99 18.88 11.76 -4.39
N ALA A 100 19.88 12.62 -4.18
CA ALA A 100 20.62 12.68 -2.93
C ALA A 100 19.67 12.93 -1.73
N PRO A 101 19.88 12.23 -0.60
CA PRO A 101 19.08 12.46 0.61
C PRO A 101 19.28 13.90 1.11
N ASP A 102 18.23 14.47 1.71
CA ASP A 102 18.34 15.73 2.44
C ASP A 102 19.03 15.48 3.79
N GLU A 103 20.30 15.88 3.93
CA GLU A 103 21.07 15.69 5.17
C GLU A 103 20.51 16.46 6.37
N ARG A 104 19.66 17.47 6.13
CA ARG A 104 19.02 18.25 7.20
C ARG A 104 17.78 17.54 7.75
N ALA A 105 17.18 16.67 6.95
CA ALA A 105 16.01 15.90 7.33
C ALA A 105 16.46 14.58 7.99
N VAL A 106 16.11 14.43 9.26
CA VAL A 106 16.47 13.25 10.07
C VAL A 106 15.20 12.67 10.68
N LEU A 107 15.16 11.34 10.84
CA LEU A 107 14.08 10.66 11.54
C LEU A 107 14.12 10.95 13.04
N GLU A 108 13.05 11.52 13.56
CA GLU A 108 12.91 11.93 14.96
C GLU A 108 11.58 11.43 15.56
N PRO A 109 11.46 11.36 16.90
CA PRO A 109 10.21 10.98 17.54
C PRO A 109 9.05 11.90 17.13
N GLY A 110 7.92 11.30 16.76
CA GLY A 110 6.71 12.01 16.36
C GLY A 110 5.62 11.94 17.43
N LYS A 111 4.40 12.29 17.03
CA LYS A 111 3.20 12.24 17.89
C LYS A 111 2.75 10.79 18.14
N ASP A 112 2.03 10.58 19.23
CA ASP A 112 1.38 9.30 19.58
C ASP A 112 2.31 8.08 19.58
N GLY A 113 3.60 8.29 19.89
CA GLY A 113 4.64 7.26 19.83
C GLY A 113 4.90 6.73 18.42
N GLY A 114 4.64 7.57 17.41
CA GLY A 114 5.14 7.42 16.05
C GLY A 114 6.49 8.09 15.85
N TRP A 115 6.85 8.25 14.59
CA TRP A 115 8.09 8.89 14.14
C TRP A 115 7.77 9.92 13.06
N GLN A 116 8.69 10.83 12.79
CA GLN A 116 8.53 11.78 11.70
C GLN A 116 9.87 12.16 11.07
N VAL A 117 9.80 12.60 9.82
CA VAL A 117 10.90 13.26 9.12
C VAL A 117 10.40 14.64 8.70
N VAL A 118 10.99 15.69 9.24
CA VAL A 118 10.67 17.07 8.89
C VAL A 118 11.71 17.55 7.88
N ALA A 119 11.25 17.87 6.67
CA ALA A 119 12.07 18.46 5.62
C ALA A 119 11.52 19.84 5.25
N GLU A 120 12.30 20.63 4.50
CA GLU A 120 11.91 21.99 4.11
C GLU A 120 10.55 22.02 3.38
N ARG A 121 10.30 21.03 2.52
CA ARG A 121 9.14 21.03 1.61
C ARG A 121 7.95 20.21 2.10
N LEU A 122 8.13 19.33 3.08
CA LEU A 122 7.09 18.44 3.60
C LEU A 122 7.50 17.80 4.92
N THR A 123 6.51 17.22 5.60
CA THR A 123 6.72 16.31 6.72
C THR A 123 6.22 14.92 6.35
N VAL A 124 7.02 13.90 6.64
CA VAL A 124 6.59 12.49 6.62
C VAL A 124 6.30 12.09 8.05
N GLU A 125 5.05 11.79 8.39
CA GLU A 125 4.67 11.26 9.70
C GLU A 125 4.42 9.74 9.60
N VAL A 126 4.95 8.98 10.55
CA VAL A 126 4.80 7.52 10.65
C VAL A 126 4.09 7.21 11.95
N SER A 127 2.88 6.69 11.87
CA SER A 127 2.14 6.27 13.06
C SER A 127 2.81 5.06 13.73
N ARG A 128 2.50 4.87 15.02
CA ARG A 128 2.93 3.71 15.82
C ARG A 128 2.62 2.35 15.17
N THR A 129 1.63 2.27 14.28
CA THR A 129 1.19 1.01 13.64
C THR A 129 1.54 0.91 12.16
N GLY A 130 2.31 1.86 11.61
CA GLY A 130 2.84 1.78 10.25
C GLY A 130 2.01 2.48 9.16
N ALA A 131 1.05 3.33 9.52
CA ALA A 131 0.49 4.31 8.57
C ALA A 131 1.53 5.41 8.30
N VAL A 132 1.61 5.88 7.06
CA VAL A 132 2.52 6.96 6.63
C VAL A 132 1.70 8.12 6.10
N GLU A 133 1.93 9.33 6.60
CA GLU A 133 1.26 10.55 6.15
C GLU A 133 2.28 11.52 5.58
N LEU A 134 1.98 12.08 4.41
CA LEU A 134 2.73 13.19 3.83
C LEU A 134 1.95 14.47 4.08
N ARG A 135 2.61 15.47 4.67
CA ARG A 135 2.01 16.77 4.97
C ARG A 135 2.82 17.90 4.35
N THR A 136 2.13 18.98 3.99
CA THR A 136 2.81 20.26 3.68
C THR A 136 3.52 20.80 4.92
N PRO A 137 4.43 21.78 4.78
CA PRO A 137 5.01 22.46 5.94
C PRO A 137 3.97 23.13 6.85
N GLY A 138 2.81 23.51 6.29
CA GLY A 138 1.66 24.02 7.05
C GLY A 138 0.79 22.95 7.70
N GLY A 139 1.17 21.67 7.62
CA GLY A 139 0.47 20.54 8.24
C GLY A 139 -0.71 19.99 7.45
N VAL A 140 -0.97 20.46 6.22
CA VAL A 140 -2.07 19.97 5.38
C VAL A 140 -1.72 18.58 4.85
N LEU A 141 -2.63 17.61 4.99
CA LEU A 141 -2.44 16.26 4.48
C LEU A 141 -2.42 16.25 2.94
N LEU A 142 -1.36 15.71 2.36
CA LEU A 142 -1.20 15.50 0.92
C LEU A 142 -1.62 14.08 0.52
N ARG A 143 -1.22 13.10 1.33
CA ARG A 143 -1.45 11.67 1.07
C ARG A 143 -1.26 10.87 2.35
N ARG A 144 -2.06 9.82 2.51
CA ARG A 144 -1.95 8.85 3.60
C ARG A 144 -1.85 7.45 3.04
N GLU A 145 -0.89 6.68 3.54
CA GLU A 145 -0.78 5.26 3.33
C GLU A 145 -1.21 4.54 4.60
N LEU A 146 -2.20 3.66 4.49
CA LEU A 146 -2.55 2.76 5.58
C LEU A 146 -1.48 1.67 5.75
N PRO A 147 -1.34 1.07 6.95
CA PRO A 147 -0.40 -0.02 7.15
C PRO A 147 -0.65 -1.14 6.14
N PRO A 148 0.41 -1.64 5.47
CA PRO A 148 0.28 -2.75 4.52
C PRO A 148 -0.25 -4.01 5.22
N ARG A 149 -0.84 -4.88 4.41
CA ARG A 149 -1.21 -6.24 4.82
C ARG A 149 -0.57 -7.23 3.87
N TRP A 150 0.12 -8.22 4.43
CA TRP A 150 0.68 -9.34 3.68
C TRP A 150 -0.12 -10.61 3.97
N TRP A 151 -0.17 -11.49 2.99
CA TRP A 151 -0.61 -12.87 3.15
C TRP A 151 0.56 -13.76 2.73
N GLU A 152 1.18 -14.36 3.74
CA GLU A 152 2.32 -15.24 3.59
C GLU A 152 1.81 -16.68 3.51
N PRO A 153 2.09 -17.42 2.43
CA PRO A 153 1.74 -18.83 2.38
C PRO A 153 2.52 -19.62 3.45
N GLU A 154 1.93 -20.71 3.95
CA GLU A 154 2.62 -21.62 4.88
C GLU A 154 3.78 -22.41 4.22
N GLY A 155 3.80 -22.47 2.89
CA GLY A 155 4.91 -23.01 2.09
C GLY A 155 5.70 -21.93 1.36
N ASP A 156 6.59 -22.34 0.46
CA ASP A 156 7.52 -21.45 -0.29
C ASP A 156 6.85 -20.71 -1.47
N GLY A 157 5.60 -20.29 -1.28
CA GLY A 157 4.81 -19.59 -2.28
C GLY A 157 5.09 -18.08 -2.30
N PRO A 158 4.71 -17.38 -3.38
CA PRO A 158 4.86 -15.94 -3.46
C PRO A 158 4.02 -15.22 -2.40
N VAL A 159 4.63 -14.29 -1.67
CA VAL A 159 3.93 -13.41 -0.74
C VAL A 159 3.11 -12.40 -1.52
N ARG A 160 1.81 -12.32 -1.21
CA ARG A 160 0.93 -11.26 -1.72
C ARG A 160 0.75 -10.20 -0.67
N TRP A 161 0.58 -8.96 -1.10
CA TRP A 161 0.34 -7.86 -0.18
C TRP A 161 -0.57 -6.81 -0.79
N VAL A 162 -1.14 -5.97 0.08
CA VAL A 162 -1.92 -4.81 -0.31
C VAL A 162 -1.47 -3.60 0.49
N GLN A 163 -1.38 -2.47 -0.18
CA GLN A 163 -1.26 -1.15 0.42
C GLN A 163 -2.40 -0.29 -0.09
N ARG A 164 -2.99 0.47 0.84
CA ARG A 164 -4.14 1.33 0.57
C ARG A 164 -3.71 2.76 0.81
N SER A 165 -3.92 3.58 -0.22
CA SER A 165 -3.63 5.00 -0.20
C SER A 165 -4.93 5.79 -0.12
N GLU A 166 -4.93 6.85 0.68
CA GLU A 166 -6.00 7.83 0.82
C GLU A 166 -5.43 9.20 0.46
N VAL A 167 -6.18 9.98 -0.31
CA VAL A 167 -5.81 11.34 -0.71
C VAL A 167 -7.00 12.27 -0.49
N PRO A 168 -6.74 13.57 -0.24
CA PRO A 168 -7.80 14.57 -0.21
C PRO A 168 -8.64 14.56 -1.49
N ALA A 169 -9.92 14.90 -1.37
CA ALA A 169 -10.85 14.89 -2.50
C ALA A 169 -10.48 15.90 -3.61
N ASP A 170 -9.70 16.92 -3.28
CA ASP A 170 -9.21 17.98 -4.17
C ASP A 170 -7.80 17.72 -4.72
N ALA A 171 -7.20 16.56 -4.43
CA ALA A 171 -5.89 16.17 -4.98
C ALA A 171 -5.90 16.12 -6.53
N ARG A 172 -4.80 16.55 -7.15
CA ARG A 172 -4.60 16.53 -8.61
C ARG A 172 -3.35 15.71 -8.95
N PHE A 173 -3.44 14.88 -9.99
CA PHE A 173 -2.39 13.96 -10.45
C PHE A 173 -2.05 14.20 -11.92
#